data_AF-A0A7V8ZHD9-F1
#
_entry.id   AF-A0A7V8ZHD9-F1
#
_cell.length_a   1.000
_cell.length_b   1.000
_cell.length_c   1.000
_cell.angle_alpha   90.00
_cell.angle_beta   90.00
_cell.angle_gamma   90.00
#
_symmetry.space_group_name_H-M   'P 1'
#
loop_
_entity.id
_entity.type
_entity.pdbx_description
1 polymer ?
#
loop_
_entity_poly.entity_id
_entity_poly.type
_entity_poly.pdbx_seq_one_letter_code
_entity_poly.pdbx_strand_id
1 'polypeptide(L)'
;MLSTILSAFTVAEIRKKLFFTAAILALYRVGSYIPVPGIDIEAVKASEQFSGDNILGLLNRFSGGGLSRIALFALGIMPYITASIILQLLTVVVPSLEKLSKEGEVG
;
A
#
# COMPACT_ATOMS: atom_id res chain seq x y z
N MET A 1 -12.30 2.63 25.93
CA MET A 1 -11.25 2.35 24.91
C MET A 1 -10.83 0.89 24.95
N LEU A 2 -10.20 0.39 26.03
CA LEU A 2 -9.81 -1.03 26.11
C LEU A 2 -10.99 -2.01 26.00
N SER A 3 -12.09 -1.70 26.69
CA SER A 3 -13.34 -2.47 26.61
C SER A 3 -13.91 -2.52 25.19
N THR A 4 -13.76 -1.46 24.40
CA THR A 4 -14.20 -1.40 22.99
C THR A 4 -13.38 -2.34 22.11
N ILE A 5 -12.06 -2.41 22.33
CA ILE A 5 -11.17 -3.32 21.62
C ILE A 5 -11.49 -4.78 22.02
N LEU A 6 -11.68 -5.05 23.31
CA LEU A 6 -12.08 -6.38 23.81
C LEU A 6 -13.45 -6.81 23.26
N SER A 7 -14.41 -5.89 23.19
CA SER A 7 -15.73 -6.13 22.60
C SER A 7 -15.68 -6.40 21.09
N ALA A 8 -14.69 -5.85 20.37
CA ALA A 8 -14.49 -6.15 18.96
C ALA A 8 -14.16 -7.65 18.72
N PHE A 9 -13.54 -8.32 19.69
CA PHE A 9 -13.25 -9.76 19.62
C PHE A 9 -14.41 -10.65 20.07
N THR A 10 -15.37 -10.13 20.83
CA THR A 10 -16.53 -10.89 21.31
C THR A 10 -17.70 -10.84 20.32
N VAL A 11 -17.90 -9.74 19.60
CA VAL A 11 -18.96 -9.60 18.61
C VAL A 11 -18.62 -10.42 17.35
N ALA A 12 -19.47 -11.41 17.03
CA ALA A 12 -19.21 -12.37 15.95
C ALA A 12 -19.02 -11.71 14.57
N GLU A 13 -19.73 -10.63 14.27
CA GLU A 13 -19.60 -9.90 13.00
C GLU A 13 -18.25 -9.18 12.89
N ILE A 14 -17.85 -8.44 13.93
CA ILE A 14 -16.59 -7.69 13.95
C ILE A 14 -15.41 -8.66 13.92
N ARG A 15 -15.48 -9.77 14.67
CA ARG A 15 -14.47 -10.82 14.64
C ARG A 15 -14.25 -11.40 13.23
N LYS A 16 -15.33 -11.62 12.46
CA LYS A 16 -15.22 -12.10 11.07
C LYS A 16 -14.52 -11.07 10.18
N LYS A 17 -14.88 -9.79 10.28
CA LYS A 17 -14.22 -8.71 9.52
C LYS A 17 -12.75 -8.58 9.89
N LEU A 18 -12.42 -8.67 11.17
CA LEU A 18 -11.03 -8.62 11.65
C LEU A 18 -10.20 -9.78 11.10
N PHE A 19 -10.74 -10.99 11.11
CA PHE A 19 -10.05 -12.17 10.56
C PHE A 19 -9.84 -12.05 9.04
N PHE A 20 -10.83 -11.52 8.32
CA PHE A 20 -10.73 -11.24 6.89
C PHE A 20 -9.63 -10.21 6.59
N THR A 21 -9.61 -9.09 7.31
CA THR A 21 -8.56 -8.08 7.15
C THR A 21 -7.18 -8.66 7.47
N ALA A 22 -7.05 -9.44 8.56
CA ALA A 22 -5.81 -10.10 8.92
C ALA A 22 -5.35 -11.11 7.84
N ALA A 23 -6.28 -11.86 7.24
CA ALA A 23 -5.99 -12.78 6.14
C ALA A 23 -5.49 -12.04 4.89
N ILE A 24 -6.11 -10.91 4.52
CA ILE A 24 -5.63 -10.08 3.41
C ILE A 24 -4.23 -9.52 3.69
N LEU A 25 -3.97 -9.03 4.90
CA LEU A 25 -2.65 -8.54 5.29
C LEU A 25 -1.59 -9.65 5.23
N ALA A 26 -1.94 -10.86 5.64
CA ALA A 26 -1.06 -12.02 5.51
C ALA A 26 -0.77 -12.35 4.05
N LEU A 27 -1.79 -12.30 3.17
CA LEU A 27 -1.64 -12.53 1.74
C LEU A 27 -0.76 -11.46 1.07
N TYR A 28 -0.98 -10.19 1.40
CA TYR A 28 -0.09 -9.09 1.00
C TYR A 28 1.35 -9.36 1.45
N ARG A 29 1.51 -9.82 2.69
CA ARG A 29 2.84 -10.11 3.23
C ARG A 29 3.52 -11.22 2.44
N VAL A 30 2.83 -12.32 2.14
CA VAL A 30 3.36 -13.40 1.29
C VAL A 30 3.76 -12.87 -0.08
N GLY A 31 2.91 -12.06 -0.73
CA GLY A 31 3.23 -11.44 -2.02
C GLY A 31 4.46 -10.52 -1.99
N SER A 32 4.69 -9.81 -0.87
CA SER A 32 5.89 -8.99 -0.67
C SER A 32 7.19 -9.78 -0.48
N TYR A 33 7.11 -11.10 -0.29
CA TYR A 33 8.27 -12.00 -0.24
C TYR A 33 8.55 -12.71 -1.56
N ILE A 34 7.64 -12.64 -2.54
CA ILE A 34 7.83 -13.25 -3.86
C ILE A 34 8.67 -12.27 -4.71
N PRO A 35 9.94 -12.58 -5.02
CA PRO A 35 10.75 -11.73 -5.87
C PRO A 35 10.29 -11.80 -7.33
N VAL A 36 10.47 -10.70 -8.05
CA VAL A 36 10.23 -10.67 -9.50
C VAL A 36 11.31 -11.51 -10.20
N PRO A 37 10.94 -12.43 -11.11
CA PRO A 37 11.92 -13.24 -11.84
C PRO A 37 12.81 -12.37 -12.73
N GLY A 38 14.11 -12.66 -12.75
CA GLY A 38 15.08 -11.98 -13.62
C GLY A 38 15.82 -10.80 -12.97
N ILE A 39 15.72 -10.63 -11.64
CA ILE A 39 16.42 -9.56 -10.91
C ILE A 39 17.37 -10.17 -9.87
N ASP A 40 18.61 -9.69 -9.87
CA ASP A 40 19.60 -10.04 -8.85
C ASP A 40 19.38 -9.19 -7.58
N ILE A 41 18.84 -9.85 -6.56
CA ILE A 41 18.52 -9.22 -5.27
C ILE A 41 19.80 -8.81 -4.51
N GLU A 42 20.92 -9.50 -4.71
CA GLU A 42 22.18 -9.20 -4.04
C GLU A 42 22.83 -7.94 -4.62
N ALA A 43 22.77 -7.76 -5.94
CA ALA A 43 23.22 -6.54 -6.61
C ALA A 43 22.40 -5.30 -6.20
N VAL A 44 21.09 -5.46 -6.02
CA VAL A 44 20.19 -4.37 -5.56
C VAL A 44 20.49 -4.00 -4.11
N LYS A 45 20.66 -4.98 -3.22
CA LYS A 45 21.01 -4.73 -1.81
C LYS A 45 22.39 -4.09 -1.65
N ALA A 46 23.37 -4.50 -2.44
CA ALA A 46 24.68 -3.88 -2.47
C ALA A 46 24.57 -2.39 -2.84
N SER A 47 23.71 -2.06 -3.82
CA SER A 47 23.46 -0.68 -4.25
C SER A 47 22.71 0.16 -3.20
N GLU A 48 21.81 -0.45 -2.43
CA GLU A 48 21.12 0.20 -1.30
C GLU A 48 22.06 0.48 -0.11
N GLN A 49 23.04 -0.39 0.15
CA GLN A 49 24.03 -0.19 1.23
C GLN A 49 24.91 1.05 1.03
N PHE A 50 25.17 1.44 -0.21
CA PHE A 50 25.90 2.68 -0.54
C PHE A 50 25.01 3.94 -0.46
N SER A 51 23.70 3.78 -0.31
CA SER A 51 22.71 4.87 -0.35
C SER A 51 22.02 5.04 1.01
N GLY A 52 22.79 5.35 2.05
CA GLY A 52 22.27 5.66 3.39
C GLY A 52 21.17 6.73 3.38
N ASP A 53 20.11 6.51 4.16
CA ASP A 53 19.03 7.45 4.55
C ASP A 53 18.42 8.39 3.48
N ASN A 54 18.56 8.05 2.21
CA ASN A 54 18.04 8.83 1.10
C ASN A 54 16.57 8.47 0.78
N ILE A 55 15.97 9.22 -0.15
CA ILE A 55 14.61 9.00 -0.67
C ILE A 55 14.29 7.51 -0.93
N LEU A 56 15.27 6.73 -1.40
CA LEU A 56 15.12 5.28 -1.61
C LEU A 56 14.80 4.50 -0.33
N GLY A 57 15.43 4.85 0.80
CA GLY A 57 15.11 4.28 2.11
C GLY A 57 13.70 4.64 2.58
N LEU A 58 13.23 5.87 2.32
CA LEU A 58 11.86 6.27 2.60
C LEU A 58 10.87 5.47 1.75
N LEU A 59 11.12 5.35 0.45
CA LEU A 59 10.30 4.55 -0.48
C LEU A 59 10.27 3.08 -0.08
N ASN A 60 11.40 2.52 0.37
CA ASN A 60 11.46 1.14 0.84
C ASN A 60 10.64 0.92 2.13
N ARG A 61 10.64 1.89 3.06
CA ARG A 61 9.77 1.85 4.26
C ARG A 61 8.28 1.90 3.89
N PHE A 62 7.88 2.77 2.97
CA PHE A 62 6.50 2.84 2.48
C PHE A 62 6.05 1.60 1.69
N SER A 63 6.98 0.90 1.03
CA SER A 63 6.70 -0.37 0.37
C SER A 63 6.68 -1.60 1.31
N GLY A 64 7.01 -1.44 2.59
CA GLY A 64 7.09 -2.55 3.55
C GLY A 64 8.28 -3.50 3.32
N GLY A 65 9.36 -3.00 2.70
CA GLY A 65 10.56 -3.76 2.37
C GLY A 65 10.52 -4.47 1.00
N GLY A 66 9.48 -4.21 0.20
CA GLY A 66 9.31 -4.81 -1.12
C GLY A 66 10.30 -4.26 -2.15
N LEU A 67 10.71 -2.99 -2.01
CA LEU A 67 11.65 -2.34 -2.94
C LEU A 67 13.06 -2.94 -2.84
N SER A 68 13.56 -3.16 -1.63
CA SER A 68 14.89 -3.77 -1.36
C SER A 68 15.03 -5.20 -1.90
N ARG A 69 13.91 -5.89 -2.12
CA ARG A 69 13.85 -7.28 -2.59
C ARG A 69 13.35 -7.40 -4.03
N ILE A 70 13.03 -6.27 -4.65
CA ILE A 70 12.19 -6.13 -5.86
C ILE A 70 11.13 -7.23 -5.90
N ALA A 71 10.26 -7.20 -4.90
CA ALA A 71 9.14 -8.12 -4.79
C ALA A 71 8.04 -7.80 -5.81
N LEU A 72 7.11 -8.73 -6.02
CA LEU A 72 5.94 -8.53 -6.88
C LEU A 72 5.18 -7.23 -6.53
N PHE A 73 5.14 -6.88 -5.24
CA PHE A 73 4.58 -5.64 -4.71
C PHE A 73 5.68 -4.64 -4.28
N ALA A 74 6.72 -4.46 -5.08
CA ALA A 74 7.88 -3.63 -4.74
C ALA A 74 7.55 -2.17 -4.37
N LEU A 75 6.48 -1.60 -4.95
CA LEU A 75 6.02 -0.23 -4.64
C LEU A 75 4.79 -0.21 -3.70
N GLY A 76 4.31 -1.39 -3.28
CA GLY A 76 3.14 -1.53 -2.41
C GLY A 76 1.92 -0.78 -2.93
N ILE A 77 1.26 -0.04 -2.03
CA ILE A 77 0.07 0.78 -2.33
C ILE A 77 0.42 2.16 -2.94
N MET A 78 1.71 2.53 -3.03
CA MET A 78 2.11 3.88 -3.45
C MET A 78 1.59 4.29 -4.84
N PRO A 79 1.59 3.44 -5.89
CA PRO A 79 1.06 3.84 -7.20
C PRO A 79 -0.41 4.26 -7.13
N TYR A 80 -1.20 3.60 -6.28
CA TYR A 80 -2.61 3.95 -6.06
C TYR A 80 -2.75 5.27 -5.30
N ILE A 81 -1.96 5.49 -4.24
CA ILE A 81 -1.96 6.76 -3.50
C ILE A 81 -1.60 7.91 -4.44
N THR A 82 -0.55 7.75 -5.25
CA THR A 82 -0.14 8.76 -6.23
C THR A 82 -1.24 9.02 -7.25
N ALA A 83 -1.87 7.99 -7.80
CA ALA A 83 -2.98 8.15 -8.74
C ALA A 83 -4.18 8.87 -8.11
N SER A 84 -4.52 8.55 -6.86
CA SER A 84 -5.60 9.21 -6.11
C SER A 84 -5.32 10.70 -5.91
N ILE A 85 -4.09 11.07 -5.55
CA ILE A 85 -3.69 12.47 -5.41
C ILE A 85 -3.76 13.19 -6.76
N ILE A 86 -3.28 12.55 -7.83
CA ILE A 86 -3.37 13.11 -9.19
C ILE A 86 -4.82 13.37 -9.56
N LEU A 87 -5.72 12.41 -9.37
CA LEU A 87 -7.14 12.58 -9.65
C LEU A 87 -7.77 13.69 -8.79
N GLN A 88 -7.46 13.76 -7.50
CA GLN A 88 -7.93 14.83 -6.61
C GLN A 88 -7.44 16.22 -7.00
N LEU A 89 -6.25 16.33 -7.60
CA LEU A 89 -5.76 17.60 -8.14
C LEU A 89 -6.42 17.91 -9.49
N LEU A 90 -6.61 16.90 -10.33
CA LEU A 90 -7.24 17.04 -11.65
C LEU A 90 -8.72 17.43 -11.56
N THR A 91 -9.46 17.04 -10.52
CA THR A 91 -10.84 17.48 -10.32
C THR A 91 -10.95 19.00 -10.10
N VAL A 92 -9.88 19.66 -9.62
CA VAL A 92 -9.84 21.12 -9.44
C VAL A 92 -9.48 21.85 -10.75
N VAL A 93 -8.64 21.23 -11.57
CA VAL A 93 -8.11 21.85 -12.79
C VAL A 93 -8.99 21.56 -14.01
N VAL A 94 -9.62 20.39 -14.06
CA VAL A 94 -10.37 19.90 -15.22
C VAL A 94 -11.88 19.95 -14.92
N PRO A 95 -12.64 20.85 -15.58
CA PRO A 95 -14.06 21.07 -15.26
C PRO A 95 -14.96 19.88 -15.59
N SER A 96 -14.55 18.96 -16.47
CA SER A 96 -15.30 17.72 -16.70
C SER A 96 -15.18 16.73 -15.52
N LEU A 97 -14.00 16.64 -14.91
CA LEU A 97 -13.78 15.82 -13.71
C LEU A 97 -14.40 16.44 -12.47
N GLU A 98 -14.45 17.78 -12.40
CA GLU A 98 -15.18 18.50 -11.34
C GLU A 98 -16.69 18.17 -11.37
N LYS A 99 -17.29 18.14 -12.56
CA LYS A 99 -18.71 17.78 -12.73
C LYS A 99 -18.96 16.33 -12.32
N LEU A 100 -18.11 15.41 -12.77
CA LEU A 100 -18.19 14.00 -12.40
C LEU A 100 -18.11 13.84 -10.88
N SER A 101 -17.16 14.50 -10.22
CA SER A 101 -17.06 14.49 -8.76
C SER A 101 -18.27 15.09 -8.03
N LYS A 102 -19.10 15.91 -8.70
CA LYS A 102 -20.34 16.50 -8.16
C LYS A 102 -21.58 15.65 -8.45
N GLU A 103 -21.48 14.61 -9.27
CA GLU A 103 -22.60 13.71 -9.62
C GLU A 103 -22.93 12.70 -8.50
N GLY A 104 -22.22 12.72 -7.37
CA GLY A 104 -22.59 11.98 -6.16
C GLY A 104 -22.15 10.52 -6.21
N GLU A 105 -23.06 9.57 -5.92
CA GLU A 105 -22.73 8.14 -5.82
C GLU A 105 -22.25 7.49 -7.13
N VAL A 106 -22.40 8.17 -8.27
CA VAL A 106 -22.13 7.64 -9.60
C VAL A 106 -20.86 8.20 -10.25
N GLY A 107 -20.22 9.22 -9.65
CA GLY A 107 -19.08 9.96 -10.23
C GLY A 107 -17.87 10.13 -9.32
#